data_AF-A0A7X6UCU5-F1
#
_entry.id   AF-A0A7X6UCU5-F1
#
_cell.length_a   1.000
_cell.length_b   1.000
_cell.length_c   1.000
_cell.angle_alpha   90.00
_cell.angle_beta   90.00
_cell.angle_gamma   90.00
#
_symmetry.space_group_name_H-M   'P 1'
#
loop_
_entity.id
_entity.type
_entity.pdbx_description
1 polymer ?
#
loop_
_entity_poly.entity_id
_entity_poly.type
_entity_poly.pdbx_seq_one_letter_code
_entity_poly.pdbx_strand_id
1 'polypeptide(L)' 'LAVVPRIAERITVMKSGTIVETGSVSDIFERAREPYTQNLIASLPRLPGQSGALGR' A
#
# COMPACT_ATOMS: atom_id res chain seq x y z
N LEU A 1 -6.04 0.82 4.36
CA LEU A 1 -4.81 0.02 4.11
C LEU A 1 -3.62 0.41 5.00
N ALA A 2 -3.65 1.49 5.78
CA ALA A 2 -2.55 1.90 6.68
C ALA A 2 -2.10 0.83 7.71
N VAL A 3 -2.96 -0.13 8.04
CA VAL A 3 -2.60 -1.27 8.92
C VAL A 3 -1.91 -2.40 8.15
N VAL A 4 -2.18 -2.54 6.85
CA VAL A 4 -1.78 -3.70 6.04
C VAL A 4 -0.27 -3.89 6.00
N PRO A 5 0.57 -2.84 5.85
CA PRO A 5 2.02 -3.02 5.89
C PRO A 5 2.57 -3.61 7.19
N ARG A 6 1.81 -3.55 8.29
CA ARG A 6 2.25 -4.03 9.61
C ARG A 6 1.84 -5.47 9.90
N ILE A 7 0.96 -6.05 9.08
CA ILE A 7 0.34 -7.36 9.37
C ILE A 7 0.40 -8.35 8.20
N ALA A 8 0.75 -7.89 7.00
CA ALA A 8 0.78 -8.71 5.80
C ALA A 8 2.17 -8.68 5.16
N GLU A 9 2.57 -9.78 4.56
CA GLU A 9 3.80 -9.86 3.75
C GLU A 9 3.48 -9.70 2.25
N ARG A 10 2.26 -10.05 1.84
CA ARG A 10 1.81 -10.07 0.45
C ARG A 10 0.42 -9.46 0.30
N ILE A 11 0.19 -8.75 -0.80
CA ILE A 11 -1.07 -8.09 -1.13
C ILE A 11 -1.57 -8.60 -2.48
N THR A 12 -2.88 -8.81 -2.56
CA THR A 12 -3.61 -9.07 -3.81
C THR A 12 -4.65 -7.98 -3.99
N VAL A 13 -4.61 -7.27 -5.11
CA VAL A 13 -5.56 -6.22 -5.48
C VAL A 13 -6.58 -6.79 -6.44
N MET A 14 -7.85 -6.57 -6.14
CA MET A 14 -8.96 -7.01 -6.99
C MET A 14 -9.79 -5.81 -7.46
N LYS A 15 -10.29 -5.91 -8.69
CA LYS A 15 -11.24 -4.97 -9.28
C LYS A 15 -12.33 -5.75 -10.00
N SER A 16 -13.58 -5.48 -9.67
CA SER A 16 -14.74 -6.11 -10.32
C SER A 16 -14.70 -7.65 -10.32
N GLY A 17 -14.23 -8.24 -9.23
CA GLY A 17 -14.14 -9.71 -9.08
C GLY A 17 -12.88 -10.35 -9.70
N THR A 18 -12.02 -9.57 -10.36
CA THR A 18 -10.80 -10.08 -10.98
C THR A 18 -9.56 -9.60 -10.22
N ILE A 19 -8.56 -10.48 -10.08
CA ILE A 19 -7.24 -10.11 -9.57
C ILE A 19 -6.54 -9.28 -10.63
N VAL A 20 -6.18 -8.05 -10.28
CA VAL A 20 -5.51 -7.11 -11.19
C VAL A 20 -4.02 -6.96 -10.85
N GLU A 21 -3.64 -7.13 -9.58
CA GLU A 21 -2.24 -7.06 -9.18
C GLU A 21 -1.95 -7.93 -7.96
N THR A 22 -0.75 -8.49 -7.86
CA THR A 22 -0.29 -9.23 -6.69
C THR A 22 1.20 -9.00 -6.51
N GLY A 23 1.64 -8.73 -5.27
CA GLY A 23 3.03 -8.46 -4.96
C GLY A 23 3.30 -8.43 -3.46
N SER A 24 4.55 -8.26 -3.09
CA SER A 24 4.89 -7.94 -1.70
C SER A 24 4.24 -6.61 -1.30
N VAL A 25 4.09 -6.37 0.02
CA VAL A 25 3.64 -5.05 0.49
C VAL A 25 4.50 -3.94 -0.11
N SER A 26 5.82 -4.09 -0.07
CA SER A 26 6.77 -3.09 -0.57
C SER A 26 6.54 -2.83 -2.06
N ASP A 27 6.42 -3.89 -2.87
CA ASP A 27 6.21 -3.75 -4.31
C ASP A 27 4.89 -3.05 -4.62
N ILE A 28 3.82 -3.38 -3.91
CA ILE A 28 2.52 -2.73 -4.13
C ILE A 28 2.57 -1.27 -3.72
N PHE A 29 3.17 -0.92 -2.58
CA PHE A 29 3.19 0.47 -2.11
C PHE A 29 4.19 1.36 -2.85
N GLU A 30 5.33 0.81 -3.29
CA GLU A 30 6.43 1.59 -3.89
C GLU A 30 6.49 1.48 -5.42
N ARG A 31 6.01 0.36 -5.98
CA ARG A 31 6.19 -0.02 -7.39
C ARG A 31 4.92 -0.59 -8.01
N ALA A 32 3.74 -0.15 -7.55
CA ALA A 32 2.46 -0.54 -8.14
C ALA A 32 2.48 -0.32 -9.66
N ARG A 33 2.12 -1.35 -10.41
CA ARG A 33 2.08 -1.34 -11.88
C ARG A 33 0.70 -1.02 -12.41
N GLU A 34 -0.36 -1.39 -11.69
CA GLU A 34 -1.72 -1.10 -12.13
C GLU A 34 -2.12 0.34 -11.79
N PRO A 35 -2.63 1.12 -12.76
CA PRO A 35 -3.12 2.47 -12.49
C PRO A 35 -4.21 2.50 -11.42
N TYR A 36 -5.03 1.44 -11.36
CA TYR A 36 -6.05 1.29 -10.32
C TYR A 36 -5.42 1.17 -8.93
N THR A 37 -4.39 0.34 -8.77
CA THR A 37 -3.65 0.18 -7.51
C THR A 37 -2.98 1.49 -7.09
N GLN A 38 -2.36 2.20 -8.03
CA GLN A 38 -1.74 3.51 -7.78
C GLN A 38 -2.76 4.53 -7.25
N ASN A 39 -3.94 4.60 -7.87
CA ASN A 39 -5.02 5.48 -7.43
C ASN A 39 -5.55 5.11 -6.03
N LEU A 40 -5.67 3.82 -5.72
CA LEU A 40 -6.04 3.35 -4.38
C LEU A 40 -5.02 3.79 -3.33
N ILE A 41 -3.72 3.66 -3.64
CA ILE A 41 -2.63 4.07 -2.74
C ILE A 41 -2.63 5.59 -2.55
N ALA A 42 -2.78 6.36 -3.63
CA ALA A 42 -2.84 7.81 -3.58
C ALA A 42 -4.04 8.34 -2.77
N SER A 43 -5.12 7.56 -2.69
CA SER A 43 -6.31 7.88 -1.91
C SER A 43 -6.14 7.60 -0.41
N LEU A 44 -5.02 6.98 0.01
CA LEU A 44 -4.81 6.66 1.41
C LEU A 44 -4.57 7.93 2.24
N PRO A 45 -5.25 8.08 3.38
CA PRO A 45 -4.96 9.16 4.29
C PRO A 45 -3.51 9.02 4.78
N ARG A 46 -2.71 10.07 4.58
CA ARG A 46 -1.40 10.18 5.23
C ARG A 46 -1.66 10.29 6.72
N LEU A 47 -1.34 9.24 7.47
CA LEU A 47 -1.43 9.24 8.93
C LEU A 47 -0.60 10.42 9.46
N PRO A 48 -1.21 11.42 10.12
CA PRO A 48 -0.45 12.43 10.84
C PRO A 48 0.11 11.77 12.10
N GLY A 49 1.43 11.58 12.18
CA GLY A 49 2.05 10.97 13.36
C GLY A 49 3.30 10.12 13.15
N GLN A 50 4.17 10.44 12.19
CA GLN A 50 5.59 10.09 12.31
C GLN A 50 6.45 11.36 12.33
N SER A 51 6.09 12.27 13.23
CA SER A 51 7.05 13.23 13.77
C SER A 51 7.49 12.67 15.13
N GLY A 52 8.65 12.00 15.17
CA GLY A 52 9.22 11.52 16.43
C GLY A 52 10.37 10.52 16.25
N ALA A 53 11.59 10.99 16.49
CA ALA A 53 12.82 10.25 16.82
C ALA A 53 13.57 9.51 15.68
N LEU A 54 14.27 10.29 14.85
CA LEU A 54 15.71 10.03 14.64
C LEU A 54 16.48 11.34 14.87
N GLY A 55 16.44 11.80 16.12
CA GLY A 55 17.60 12.47 16.68
C GLY A 55 18.43 11.39 17.35
N ARG A 56 19.50 10.95 16.67
CA ARG A 56 20.82 10.59 17.22
C ARG A 56 21.82 10.59 16.08
#